data_AF-A0A2V9BSX3-F1
#
_entry.id   AF-A0A2V9BSX3-F1
#
_cell.length_a   1.000
_cell.length_b   1.000
_cell.length_c   1.000
_cell.angle_alpha   90.00
_cell.angle_beta   90.00
_cell.angle_gamma   90.00
#
_symmetry.space_group_name_H-M   'P 1'
#
loop_
_entity.id
_entity.type
_entity.pdbx_description
1 polymer ?
#
loop_
_entity_poly.entity_id
_entity_poly.type
_entity_poly.pdbx_seq_one_letter_code
_entity_poly.pdbx_strand_id
1 'polypeptide(L)'
;RAFKIAKFQVAEKMLIELPPALQHVALVVVDGPFTAFDPYGSSGLSLFGSAKNTNHWTTTDPDEAIPEPYAAILNEPEFRPARFTRFEAMRRDCCESVPGAKDAKYIGSRFTIRVVEDAPESDRRILYLKESGPGEIHIFSGKVVSAVKAARLVCERIGHNG
;
A
#
# COMPACT_ATOMS: atom_id res chain seq x y z
N ARG A 1 -17.57 9.49 14.47
CA ARG A 1 -16.73 8.73 13.50
C ARG A 1 -16.95 7.23 13.70
N ALA A 2 -17.13 6.47 12.62
CA ALA A 2 -17.50 5.05 12.69
C ALA A 2 -16.39 4.14 13.26
N PHE A 3 -15.13 4.39 12.87
CA PHE A 3 -13.95 3.63 13.28
C PHE A 3 -12.89 4.55 13.88
N LYS A 4 -12.54 4.32 15.16
CA LYS A 4 -11.46 5.06 15.87
C LYS A 4 -10.08 4.41 15.69
N ILE A 5 -10.05 3.23 15.09
CA ILE A 5 -8.85 2.40 14.85
C ILE A 5 -8.23 2.67 13.47
N ALA A 6 -8.66 3.70 12.76
CA ALA A 6 -8.20 3.98 11.40
C ALA A 6 -6.91 4.80 11.43
N LYS A 7 -5.94 4.37 10.64
CA LYS A 7 -4.68 5.07 10.37
C LYS A 7 -4.55 5.32 8.88
N PHE A 8 -4.21 6.55 8.54
CA PHE A 8 -3.99 7.00 7.18
C PHE A 8 -2.48 7.01 6.92
N GLN A 9 -2.09 6.54 5.75
CA GLN A 9 -0.68 6.44 5.36
C GLN A 9 -0.51 6.94 3.94
N VAL A 10 0.39 7.90 3.72
CA VAL A 10 0.89 8.20 2.39
C VAL A 10 1.87 7.10 2.01
N ALA A 11 1.50 6.30 1.00
CA ALA A 11 2.26 5.17 0.52
C ALA A 11 2.84 5.45 -0.86
N GLU A 12 4.15 5.23 -0.99
CA GLU A 12 4.87 5.28 -2.25
C GLU A 12 4.70 3.97 -3.03
N LYS A 13 4.32 4.09 -4.30
CA LYS A 13 4.36 3.03 -5.29
C LYS A 13 5.50 3.34 -6.23
N MET A 14 6.50 2.47 -6.26
CA MET A 14 7.73 2.73 -6.98
C MET A 14 7.79 1.88 -8.24
N LEU A 15 8.25 2.49 -9.33
CA LEU A 15 8.54 1.82 -10.58
C LEU A 15 10.06 1.84 -10.78
N ILE A 16 10.62 0.67 -11.06
CA ILE A 16 12.05 0.46 -11.24
C ILE A 16 12.31 -0.35 -12.51
N GLU A 17 13.52 -0.23 -13.03
CA GLU A 17 14.09 -1.16 -14.00
C GLU A 17 15.03 -2.11 -13.25
N LEU A 18 14.72 -3.41 -13.25
CA LEU A 18 15.60 -4.44 -12.72
C LEU A 18 16.67 -4.83 -13.76
N PRO A 19 17.86 -5.28 -13.34
CA PRO A 19 18.88 -5.77 -14.26
C PRO A 19 18.38 -7.01 -15.01
N PRO A 20 18.94 -7.34 -16.19
CA PRO A 20 18.44 -8.41 -17.07
C PRO A 20 18.24 -9.76 -16.36
N ALA A 21 19.12 -10.13 -15.44
CA ALA A 21 19.02 -11.39 -14.70
C ALA A 21 17.80 -11.49 -13.76
N LEU A 22 17.17 -10.36 -13.43
CA LEU A 22 15.99 -10.26 -12.55
C LEU A 22 14.74 -9.79 -13.31
N GLN A 23 14.82 -9.58 -14.62
CA GLN A 23 13.66 -9.25 -15.42
C GLN A 23 12.68 -10.43 -15.47
N HIS A 24 11.39 -10.11 -15.51
CA HIS A 24 10.29 -11.09 -15.52
C HIS A 24 10.18 -11.99 -14.28
N VAL A 25 10.90 -11.66 -13.21
CA VAL A 25 10.79 -12.33 -11.92
C VAL A 25 9.85 -11.54 -11.01
N ALA A 26 8.94 -12.26 -10.35
CA ALA A 26 8.19 -11.76 -9.19
C ALA A 26 8.78 -12.38 -7.93
N LEU A 27 9.09 -11.56 -6.92
CA LEU A 27 9.74 -12.01 -5.70
C LEU A 27 9.22 -11.24 -4.50
N VAL A 28 9.01 -11.97 -3.40
CA VAL A 28 8.71 -11.42 -2.08
C VAL A 28 9.69 -12.05 -1.09
N VAL A 29 10.46 -11.21 -0.40
CA VAL A 29 11.25 -11.63 0.76
C VAL A 29 10.32 -11.60 1.98
N VAL A 30 10.20 -12.71 2.70
CA VAL A 30 9.31 -12.82 3.88
C VAL A 30 10.04 -12.77 5.23
N ASP A 31 11.37 -12.78 5.20
CA ASP A 31 12.22 -12.67 6.39
C ASP A 31 13.11 -11.43 6.24
N GLY A 32 13.04 -10.51 7.21
CA GLY A 32 13.72 -9.21 7.14
C GLY A 32 12.81 -8.03 6.72
N PRO A 33 13.28 -7.06 5.90
CA PRO A 33 12.55 -5.81 5.60
C PRO A 33 11.27 -5.95 4.75
N PHE A 34 10.85 -7.18 4.43
CA PHE A 34 9.72 -7.52 3.57
C PHE A 34 9.72 -6.76 2.24
N THR A 35 10.82 -6.83 1.53
CA THR A 35 10.97 -6.19 0.22
C THR A 35 10.42 -7.10 -0.87
N ALA A 36 9.75 -6.52 -1.86
CA ALA A 36 9.14 -7.24 -2.96
C ALA A 36 9.27 -6.46 -4.27
N PHE A 37 9.37 -7.19 -5.37
CA PHE A 37 9.18 -6.63 -6.71
C PHE A 37 8.36 -7.56 -7.59
N ASP A 38 7.55 -6.96 -8.46
CA ASP A 38 6.65 -7.65 -9.36
C ASP A 38 6.69 -6.99 -10.75
N PRO A 39 6.61 -7.75 -11.86
CA PRO A 39 6.55 -7.17 -13.19
C PRO A 39 5.40 -6.16 -13.36
N TYR A 40 5.68 -5.01 -13.97
CA TYR A 40 4.68 -4.00 -14.29
C TYR A 40 4.12 -4.22 -15.69
N GLY A 41 3.12 -5.08 -15.79
CA GLY A 41 2.52 -5.47 -17.06
C GLY A 41 3.57 -6.06 -18.02
N SER A 42 3.53 -5.65 -19.29
CA SER A 42 4.49 -6.05 -20.31
C SER A 42 5.60 -5.04 -20.57
N SER A 43 5.78 -4.03 -19.69
CA SER A 43 6.68 -2.89 -19.93
C SER A 43 8.18 -3.22 -19.79
N GLY A 44 8.54 -4.38 -19.25
CA GLY A 44 9.91 -4.71 -18.84
C GLY A 44 10.34 -4.04 -17.54
N LEU A 45 9.49 -3.20 -16.94
CA LEU A 45 9.71 -2.58 -15.63
C LEU A 45 9.09 -3.42 -14.49
N SER A 46 9.39 -3.04 -13.26
CA SER A 46 8.86 -3.71 -12.06
C SER A 46 8.35 -2.71 -11.04
N LEU A 47 7.25 -3.06 -10.38
CA LEU A 47 6.84 -2.39 -9.15
C LEU A 47 7.75 -2.83 -8.02
N PHE A 48 8.13 -1.91 -7.16
CA PHE A 48 9.01 -2.18 -6.01
C PHE A 48 8.35 -1.70 -4.72
N GLY A 49 8.38 -2.54 -3.68
CA GLY A 49 7.72 -2.29 -2.42
C GLY A 49 8.53 -2.79 -1.22
N SER A 50 8.29 -2.18 -0.06
CA SER A 50 8.94 -2.54 1.21
C SER A 50 7.98 -2.28 2.36
N ALA A 51 7.80 -3.23 3.27
CA ALA A 51 6.95 -3.00 4.45
C ALA A 51 7.47 -1.84 5.31
N LYS A 52 8.80 -1.70 5.40
CA LYS A 52 9.47 -0.67 6.20
C LYS A 52 9.45 0.70 5.54
N ASN A 53 9.78 0.77 4.25
CA ASN A 53 10.10 2.05 3.60
C ASN A 53 8.97 2.62 2.73
N THR A 54 7.93 1.86 2.39
CA THR A 54 6.83 2.35 1.52
C THR A 54 6.06 3.53 2.12
N ASN A 55 5.95 3.64 3.44
CA ASN A 55 5.12 4.67 4.09
C ASN A 55 5.91 5.93 4.40
N HIS A 56 5.51 7.05 3.81
CA HIS A 56 6.18 8.34 3.95
C HIS A 56 5.69 9.17 5.12
N TRP A 57 4.37 9.19 5.31
CA TRP A 57 3.69 9.97 6.34
C TRP A 57 2.48 9.19 6.85
N THR A 58 2.12 9.37 8.12
CA THR A 58 0.95 8.73 8.71
C THR A 58 0.25 9.62 9.73
N THR A 59 -1.08 9.49 9.83
CA THR A 59 -1.88 10.08 10.92
C THR A 59 -2.99 9.13 11.36
N THR A 60 -3.45 9.28 12.61
CA THR A 60 -4.69 8.68 13.12
C THR A 60 -5.83 9.70 13.15
N ASP A 61 -5.57 10.96 12.87
CA ASP A 61 -6.59 12.00 12.73
C ASP A 61 -6.97 12.20 11.26
N PRO A 62 -8.15 11.74 10.79
CA PRO A 62 -8.61 11.97 9.43
C PRO A 62 -8.82 13.43 9.04
N ASP A 63 -8.88 14.36 10.00
CA ASP A 63 -8.98 15.81 9.69
C ASP A 63 -7.59 16.44 9.53
N GLU A 64 -6.51 15.72 9.86
CA GLU A 64 -5.15 16.19 9.63
C GLU A 64 -4.84 16.21 8.14
N ALA A 65 -4.52 17.39 7.63
CA ALA A 65 -4.18 17.58 6.24
C ALA A 65 -2.88 16.84 5.88
N ILE A 66 -2.87 16.21 4.70
CA ILE A 66 -1.66 15.59 4.17
C ILE A 66 -0.64 16.71 3.88
N PRO A 67 0.60 16.61 4.40
CA PRO A 67 1.58 17.66 4.20
C PRO A 67 2.12 17.66 2.77
N GLU A 68 2.58 18.82 2.33
CA GLU A 68 3.45 18.91 1.15
C GLU A 68 4.78 18.19 1.42
N PRO A 69 5.43 17.61 0.39
CA PRO A 69 5.07 17.64 -1.03
C PRO A 69 4.05 16.56 -1.45
N TYR A 70 3.54 15.75 -0.53
CA TYR A 70 2.72 14.59 -0.87
C TYR A 70 1.36 14.99 -1.41
N ALA A 71 0.74 16.01 -0.82
CA ALA A 71 -0.57 16.50 -1.21
C ALA A 71 -0.61 16.91 -2.69
N ALA A 72 0.42 17.62 -3.17
CA ALA A 72 0.49 18.09 -4.55
C ALA A 72 0.56 16.99 -5.63
N ILE A 73 0.94 15.75 -5.27
CA ILE A 73 1.13 14.66 -6.25
C ILE A 73 0.33 13.39 -5.90
N LEU A 74 -0.59 13.51 -4.95
CA LEU A 74 -1.36 12.39 -4.45
C LEU A 74 -2.31 11.86 -5.54
N ASN A 75 -2.31 10.55 -5.75
CA ASN A 75 -3.11 9.84 -6.75
C ASN A 75 -2.88 10.28 -8.21
N GLU A 76 -1.80 10.99 -8.50
CA GLU A 76 -1.39 11.28 -9.87
C GLU A 76 -1.26 9.98 -10.68
N PRO A 77 -1.69 9.97 -11.97
CA PRO A 77 -1.78 8.76 -12.77
C PRO A 77 -0.41 8.26 -13.22
N GLU A 78 0.55 9.16 -13.38
CA GLU A 78 1.87 8.88 -13.96
C GLU A 78 2.94 8.62 -12.90
N PHE A 79 3.84 7.69 -13.17
CA PHE A 79 5.07 7.55 -12.39
C PHE A 79 6.03 8.65 -12.78
N ARG A 80 6.46 9.46 -11.81
CA ARG A 80 7.41 10.56 -12.02
C ARG A 80 8.54 10.49 -11.00
N PRO A 81 9.77 10.91 -11.35
CA PRO A 81 10.86 10.99 -10.38
C PRO A 81 10.49 11.89 -9.20
N ALA A 82 10.53 11.33 -7.99
CA ALA A 82 10.26 12.04 -6.75
C ALA A 82 11.55 12.25 -5.97
N ARG A 83 11.91 13.50 -5.66
CA ARG A 83 13.17 13.82 -4.94
C ARG A 83 13.24 13.23 -3.54
N PHE A 84 12.10 13.01 -2.91
CA PHE A 84 11.96 12.47 -1.56
C PHE A 84 11.69 10.97 -1.54
N THR A 85 11.85 10.28 -2.67
CA THR A 85 11.71 8.82 -2.74
C THR A 85 12.63 8.11 -1.74
N ARG A 86 12.19 6.94 -1.23
CA ARG A 86 13.01 6.08 -0.36
C ARG A 86 13.68 4.94 -1.13
N PHE A 87 13.82 5.06 -2.45
CA PHE A 87 14.38 4.03 -3.33
C PHE A 87 15.70 3.46 -2.82
N GLU A 88 16.66 4.33 -2.47
CA GLU A 88 17.99 3.90 -2.05
C GLU A 88 17.97 3.06 -0.76
N ALA A 89 17.10 3.42 0.18
CA ALA A 89 16.91 2.61 1.39
C ALA A 89 16.27 1.26 1.05
N MET A 90 15.22 1.25 0.23
CA MET A 90 14.58 0.01 -0.24
C MET A 90 15.53 -0.91 -1.00
N ARG A 91 16.37 -0.34 -1.86
CA ARG A 91 17.36 -1.09 -2.66
C ARG A 91 18.41 -1.72 -1.77
N ARG A 92 18.96 -0.98 -0.79
CA ARG A 92 19.91 -1.53 0.18
C ARG A 92 19.30 -2.69 0.96
N ASP A 93 18.11 -2.51 1.51
CA ASP A 93 17.37 -3.55 2.23
C ASP A 93 17.10 -4.79 1.33
N CYS A 94 16.79 -4.59 0.04
CA CYS A 94 16.60 -5.70 -0.91
C CYS A 94 17.88 -6.48 -1.18
N CYS A 95 19.03 -5.79 -1.24
CA CYS A 95 20.31 -6.40 -1.58
C CYS A 95 20.81 -7.41 -0.54
N GLU A 96 20.27 -7.37 0.69
CA GLU A 96 20.58 -8.35 1.73
C GLU A 96 20.15 -9.77 1.32
N SER A 97 19.04 -9.91 0.59
CA SER A 97 18.53 -11.19 0.09
C SER A 97 18.69 -11.37 -1.42
N VAL A 98 18.72 -10.27 -2.18
CA VAL A 98 18.82 -10.27 -3.64
C VAL A 98 19.97 -9.33 -4.07
N PRO A 99 21.25 -9.76 -3.94
CA PRO A 99 22.40 -8.91 -4.26
C PRO A 99 22.40 -8.34 -5.69
N GLY A 100 21.76 -9.04 -6.62
CA GLY A 100 21.59 -8.57 -8.00
C GLY A 100 20.74 -7.30 -8.12
N ALA A 101 19.88 -7.00 -7.15
CA ALA A 101 19.03 -5.80 -7.16
C ALA A 101 19.83 -4.48 -6.96
N LYS A 102 21.13 -4.57 -6.64
CA LYS A 102 22.01 -3.39 -6.49
C LYS A 102 22.04 -2.51 -7.75
N ASP A 103 21.90 -3.13 -8.92
CA ASP A 103 21.95 -2.46 -10.22
C ASP A 103 20.56 -2.03 -10.72
N ALA A 104 19.52 -2.19 -9.89
CA ALA A 104 18.20 -1.68 -10.19
C ALA A 104 18.25 -0.14 -10.34
N LYS A 105 17.47 0.39 -11.27
CA LYS A 105 17.35 1.81 -11.54
C LYS A 105 15.97 2.32 -11.19
N TYR A 106 15.92 3.47 -10.55
CA TYR A 106 14.68 4.17 -10.26
C TYR A 106 14.13 4.84 -11.51
N ILE A 107 12.86 4.61 -11.82
CA ILE A 107 12.14 5.23 -12.94
C ILE A 107 11.22 6.35 -12.44
N GLY A 108 10.47 6.08 -11.39
CA GLY A 108 9.54 7.05 -10.84
C GLY A 108 8.67 6.49 -9.73
N SER A 109 7.90 7.37 -9.11
CA SER A 109 7.00 7.04 -8.02
C SER A 109 5.61 7.61 -8.27
N ARG A 110 4.63 6.94 -7.69
CA ARG A 110 3.27 7.44 -7.46
C ARG A 110 2.99 7.40 -5.97
N PHE A 111 2.10 8.26 -5.51
CA PHE A 111 1.74 8.33 -4.10
C PHE A 111 0.24 8.17 -3.96
N THR A 112 -0.20 7.49 -2.91
CA THR A 112 -1.61 7.28 -2.62
C THR A 112 -1.83 7.21 -1.11
N ILE A 113 -3.09 7.32 -0.68
CA ILE A 113 -3.45 7.10 0.71
C ILE A 113 -3.86 5.65 0.89
N ARG A 114 -3.29 4.99 1.88
CA ARG A 114 -3.83 3.74 2.43
C ARG A 114 -4.49 4.05 3.75
N VAL A 115 -5.71 3.54 3.92
CA VAL A 115 -6.37 3.51 5.23
C VAL A 115 -6.22 2.09 5.79
N VAL A 116 -5.52 1.97 6.90
CA VAL A 116 -5.18 0.71 7.56
C VAL A 116 -5.65 0.73 9.01
N GLU A 117 -5.72 -0.43 9.63
CA GLU A 117 -5.94 -0.51 11.08
C GLU A 117 -4.69 -0.04 11.83
N ASP A 118 -4.88 0.79 12.86
CA ASP A 118 -3.82 1.17 13.80
C ASP A 118 -3.64 0.07 14.85
N ALA A 119 -2.99 -1.01 14.44
CA ALA A 119 -2.65 -2.14 15.29
C ALA A 119 -1.13 -2.43 15.20
N PRO A 120 -0.26 -1.59 15.80
CA PRO A 120 1.18 -1.76 15.71
C PRO A 120 1.66 -3.13 16.27
N GLU A 121 0.92 -3.67 17.23
CA GLU A 121 1.20 -4.96 17.88
C GLU A 121 0.66 -6.18 17.11
N SER A 122 -0.12 -5.98 16.03
CA SER A 122 -0.61 -7.10 15.22
C SER A 122 -0.91 -6.71 13.77
N ASP A 123 -0.38 -7.44 12.79
CA ASP A 123 -0.77 -7.32 11.37
C ASP A 123 -2.07 -8.11 11.09
N ARG A 124 -3.07 -7.91 11.96
CA ARG A 124 -4.40 -8.48 11.77
C ARG A 124 -5.09 -7.72 10.65
N ARG A 125 -5.53 -8.45 9.63
CA ARG A 125 -6.14 -7.90 8.41
C ARG A 125 -7.63 -8.19 8.42
N ILE A 126 -8.32 -7.64 9.43
CA ILE A 126 -9.72 -7.92 9.70
C ILE A 126 -10.60 -6.98 8.87
N LEU A 127 -11.62 -7.53 8.24
CA LEU A 127 -12.70 -6.76 7.61
C LEU A 127 -13.73 -6.40 8.68
N TYR A 128 -14.01 -5.11 8.84
CA TYR A 128 -14.98 -4.59 9.79
C TYR A 128 -16.24 -4.10 9.07
N LEU A 129 -17.39 -4.53 9.57
CA LEU A 129 -18.70 -3.97 9.23
C LEU A 129 -19.35 -3.46 10.51
N LYS A 130 -19.88 -2.24 10.47
CA LYS A 130 -20.55 -1.60 11.61
C LYS A 130 -21.81 -0.89 11.14
N GLU A 131 -22.88 -1.04 11.92
CA GLU A 131 -24.09 -0.24 11.78
C GLU A 131 -24.12 0.86 12.84
N SER A 132 -24.42 2.08 12.42
CA SER A 132 -24.53 3.26 13.29
C SER A 132 -25.96 3.74 13.46
N GLY A 133 -26.87 3.32 12.59
CA GLY A 133 -28.27 3.72 12.59
C GLY A 133 -29.06 3.04 11.46
N PRO A 134 -30.36 3.33 11.34
CA PRO A 134 -31.20 2.76 10.29
C PRO A 134 -30.67 3.08 8.88
N GLY A 135 -30.39 2.05 8.09
CA GLY A 135 -29.89 2.19 6.72
C GLY A 135 -28.41 2.60 6.60
N GLU A 136 -27.67 2.72 7.70
CA GLU A 136 -26.26 3.11 7.67
C GLU A 136 -25.35 1.91 7.95
N ILE A 137 -24.56 1.53 6.93
CA ILE A 137 -23.52 0.50 7.05
C ILE A 137 -22.16 1.13 6.75
N HIS A 138 -21.25 1.03 7.71
CA HIS A 138 -19.86 1.42 7.57
C HIS A 138 -18.98 0.19 7.35
N ILE A 139 -18.11 0.25 6.35
CA ILE A 139 -17.17 -0.82 6.01
C ILE A 139 -15.77 -0.26 6.19
N PHE A 140 -14.93 -0.97 6.94
CA PHE A 140 -13.54 -0.58 7.14
C PHE A 140 -12.61 -1.78 7.07
N SER A 141 -11.43 -1.53 6.51
CA SER A 141 -10.37 -2.50 6.30
C SER A 141 -10.76 -3.63 5.35
N GLY A 142 -9.87 -3.88 4.39
CA GLY A 142 -10.03 -4.91 3.39
C GLY A 142 -8.98 -4.75 2.31
N LYS A 143 -8.37 -5.86 1.90
CA LYS A 143 -7.65 -5.88 0.62
C LYS A 143 -8.67 -6.01 -0.50
N VAL A 144 -8.28 -5.74 -1.74
CA VAL A 144 -9.12 -6.03 -2.91
C VAL A 144 -9.68 -7.47 -2.86
N VAL A 145 -8.87 -8.43 -2.40
CA VAL A 145 -9.28 -9.84 -2.28
C VAL A 145 -10.43 -10.09 -1.29
N SER A 146 -10.69 -9.18 -0.34
CA SER A 146 -11.82 -9.32 0.59
C SER A 146 -13.08 -8.55 0.15
N ALA A 147 -13.04 -7.86 -1.00
CA ALA A 147 -14.15 -7.03 -1.47
C ALA A 147 -15.45 -7.85 -1.68
N VAL A 148 -15.33 -9.06 -2.26
CA VAL A 148 -16.48 -9.95 -2.47
C VAL A 148 -17.09 -10.40 -1.14
N LYS A 149 -16.25 -10.74 -0.15
CA LYS A 149 -16.72 -11.08 1.20
C LYS A 149 -17.44 -9.90 1.85
N ALA A 150 -16.90 -8.68 1.73
CA ALA A 150 -17.54 -7.48 2.24
C ALA A 150 -18.92 -7.26 1.61
N ALA A 151 -19.01 -7.33 0.28
CA ALA A 151 -20.27 -7.19 -0.43
C ALA A 151 -21.31 -8.23 0.03
N ARG A 152 -20.91 -9.50 0.17
CA ARG A 152 -21.79 -10.56 0.66
C ARG A 152 -22.34 -10.25 2.06
N LEU A 153 -21.47 -9.86 3.00
CA LEU A 153 -21.88 -9.56 4.37
C LEU A 153 -22.84 -8.36 4.43
N VAL A 154 -22.65 -7.36 3.56
CA VAL A 154 -23.58 -6.23 3.41
C VAL A 154 -24.95 -6.72 2.92
N CYS A 155 -24.99 -7.56 1.88
CA CYS A 155 -26.25 -8.10 1.35
C CYS A 155 -27.02 -8.93 2.39
N GLU A 156 -26.33 -9.81 3.12
CA GLU A 156 -26.93 -10.59 4.20
C GLU A 156 -27.56 -9.66 5.25
N ARG A 157 -26.85 -8.58 5.62
CA ARG A 157 -27.32 -7.62 6.62
C ARG A 157 -28.55 -6.83 6.17
N ILE A 158 -28.57 -6.39 4.92
CA ILE A 158 -29.74 -5.71 4.33
C ILE A 158 -30.93 -6.67 4.28
N GLY A 159 -30.72 -7.92 3.85
CA GLY A 159 -31.78 -8.92 3.74
C GLY A 159 -32.41 -9.35 5.07
N HIS A 160 -31.70 -9.21 6.20
CA HIS A 160 -32.23 -9.45 7.53
C HIS A 160 -33.03 -8.28 8.13
N ASN A 161 -32.85 -7.06 7.60
CA ASN A 161 -33.50 -5.83 8.07
C ASN A 161 -34.70 -5.42 7.20
N GLY A 162 -35.03 -6.21 6.17
CA GLY A 162 -36.18 -6.01 5.27
C GLY A 162 -37.35 -6.95 5.54
#